data_AF-A0A484BXX5-F1
#
_entry.id   AF-A0A484BXX5-F1
#
_cell.length_a   1.000
_cell.length_b   1.000
_cell.length_c   1.000
_cell.angle_alpha   90.00
_cell.angle_beta   90.00
_cell.angle_gamma   90.00
#
_symmetry.space_group_name_H-M   'P 1'
#
loop_
_entity.id
_entity.type
_entity.pdbx_description
1 polymer ?
#
loop_
_entity_poly.entity_id
_entity_poly.type
_entity_poly.pdbx_seq_one_letter_code
_entity_poly.pdbx_strand_id
1 'polypeptide(L)'
;MEFEQENQTLAKTITDKNQEICALKRSVDSLNEVLNSVPIDELRCNSSIAGTKILELSKKNRQMRAELEQFKNRMNKKDIQIEKLERELKSNEEKLQQNGELLKKSNATEELQAKITSMQQKLFETRNKNTELQNQLKLAHKCLQHEIGETVNVNILSNNLNQANWRGRAQQILALQQKLQELKARLDTYENGACDRADFMPLPLGSDLELGSTHSLKLTPRGGKALHSPGRHSSSVSLGAGDTGGATFDRFTPGVRKSEILHRAKVETMEKEIAALQAQLDEQRSRNLALKVRNKTLNEDMLKYKMRSSELEELSDCNGVNSNTMNDKLNRQRNQYESRLEEMRNDVIRISEERDTAKRQKEELSGMNLELETQLKQKDCTIQNLQEMIKKLETDLRAVTGGFLFSCREFRKEEFVGILDALEVEKNQMMLLNKTLDERLAAERLKNDSSTDLIAKQKTRISRMDAKIRELEKELDIQSDRKKRTQRITEYANALGRTPLTGSISSFSFDNQSQCPSVTSFNSVGDESKLEDMKNQLELANEKITMLTEKLEYITEEKRADAKFFEETMLNSKNIILDTILGSRSSVSQPTINKSEGQLELPVINDA
;
A
#
# COMPACT_ATOMS: atom_id res chain seq x y z
N MET A 1 -92.46 98.83 47.32
CA MET A 1 -92.34 98.36 45.92
C MET A 1 -90.99 97.72 45.64
N GLU A 2 -89.86 98.42 45.42
CA GLU A 2 -88.58 97.76 45.08
C GLU A 2 -88.17 96.68 46.10
N PHE A 3 -88.17 97.00 47.40
CA PHE A 3 -87.81 96.06 48.48
C PHE A 3 -88.68 94.79 48.52
N GLU A 4 -89.95 94.88 48.10
CA GLU A 4 -90.86 93.71 48.01
C GLU A 4 -90.52 92.81 46.82
N GLN A 5 -90.17 93.42 45.69
CA GLN A 5 -89.78 92.72 44.48
C GLN A 5 -88.39 92.06 44.63
N GLU A 6 -87.47 92.72 45.32
CA GLU A 6 -86.18 92.16 45.72
C GLU A 6 -86.36 90.98 46.68
N ASN A 7 -87.22 91.10 47.69
CA ASN A 7 -87.50 90.03 48.65
C ASN A 7 -88.18 88.81 47.98
N GLN A 8 -89.10 89.02 47.02
CA GLN A 8 -89.63 87.92 46.20
C GLN A 8 -88.55 87.25 45.33
N THR A 9 -87.63 88.03 44.77
CA THR A 9 -86.54 87.51 43.94
C THR A 9 -85.55 86.69 44.77
N LEU A 10 -85.22 87.15 45.98
CA LEU A 10 -84.44 86.41 46.97
C LEU A 10 -85.14 85.11 47.40
N ALA A 11 -86.43 85.15 47.75
CA ALA A 11 -87.20 83.98 48.14
C ALA A 11 -87.24 82.90 47.03
N LYS A 12 -87.40 83.32 45.76
CA LYS A 12 -87.31 82.43 44.61
C LYS A 12 -85.92 81.82 44.48
N THR A 13 -84.87 82.64 44.53
CA THR A 13 -83.47 82.19 44.41
C THR A 13 -83.09 81.19 45.51
N ILE A 14 -83.54 81.41 46.74
CA ILE A 14 -83.37 80.49 47.87
C ILE A 14 -84.09 79.16 47.60
N THR A 15 -85.30 79.21 47.02
CA THR A 15 -86.07 78.01 46.67
C THR A 15 -85.37 77.19 45.60
N ASP A 16 -84.89 77.84 44.52
CA ASP A 16 -84.17 77.20 43.42
C ASP A 16 -82.85 76.56 43.92
N LYS A 17 -82.10 77.26 44.79
CA LYS A 17 -80.88 76.73 45.41
C LYS A 17 -81.14 75.58 46.39
N ASN A 18 -82.25 75.58 47.12
CA ASN A 18 -82.65 74.44 47.95
C ASN A 18 -83.01 73.20 47.11
N GLN A 19 -83.61 73.38 45.94
CA GLN A 19 -83.87 72.26 45.00
C GLN A 19 -82.55 71.68 44.44
N GLU A 20 -81.59 72.54 44.08
CA GLU A 20 -80.25 72.12 43.64
C GLU A 20 -79.52 71.32 44.73
N ILE A 21 -79.54 71.78 45.98
CA ILE A 21 -78.97 71.05 47.13
C ILE A 21 -79.65 69.68 47.32
N CYS A 22 -80.98 69.60 47.16
CA CYS A 22 -81.71 68.33 47.23
C CYS A 22 -81.46 67.39 46.04
N ALA A 23 -81.04 67.90 44.87
CA ALA A 23 -80.58 67.08 43.76
C ALA A 23 -79.15 66.54 43.99
N LEU A 24 -78.24 67.41 44.46
CA LEU A 24 -76.86 67.06 44.77
C LEU A 24 -76.77 66.01 45.90
N LYS A 25 -77.57 66.15 46.97
CA LYS A 25 -77.65 65.14 48.04
C LYS A 25 -78.02 63.75 47.50
N ARG A 26 -79.10 63.66 46.71
CA ARG A 26 -79.51 62.39 46.08
C ARG A 26 -78.44 61.78 45.17
N SER A 27 -77.67 62.61 44.47
CA SER A 27 -76.53 62.15 43.65
C SER A 27 -75.41 61.55 44.51
N VAL A 28 -75.05 62.21 45.62
CA VAL A 28 -74.07 61.71 46.60
C VAL A 28 -74.55 60.42 47.25
N ASP A 29 -75.81 60.35 47.68
CA ASP A 29 -76.40 59.16 48.29
C ASP A 29 -76.38 57.96 47.32
N SER A 30 -76.72 58.18 46.05
CA SER A 30 -76.64 57.16 44.99
C SER A 30 -75.21 56.70 44.71
N LEU A 31 -74.24 57.62 44.66
CA LEU A 31 -72.82 57.26 44.52
C LEU A 31 -72.32 56.42 45.69
N ASN A 32 -72.80 56.73 46.90
CA ASN A 32 -72.46 56.03 48.13
C ASN A 32 -73.13 54.64 48.19
N GLU A 33 -74.37 54.47 47.71
CA GLU A 33 -74.95 53.14 47.51
C GLU A 33 -74.13 52.30 46.54
N VAL A 34 -73.73 52.85 45.39
CA VAL A 34 -72.88 52.13 44.41
C VAL A 34 -71.55 51.74 45.05
N LEU A 35 -70.89 52.65 45.77
CA LEU A 35 -69.60 52.37 46.42
C LEU A 35 -69.71 51.30 47.52
N ASN A 36 -70.82 51.27 48.27
CA ASN A 36 -71.09 50.24 49.28
C ASN A 36 -71.64 48.92 48.70
N SER A 37 -72.13 48.93 47.45
CA SER A 37 -72.61 47.72 46.75
C SER A 37 -71.50 46.85 46.16
N VAL A 38 -70.29 47.40 45.98
CA VAL A 38 -69.12 46.64 45.52
C VAL A 38 -68.51 45.87 46.70
N PRO A 39 -68.49 44.52 46.69
CA PRO A 39 -67.93 43.75 47.78
C PRO A 39 -66.43 44.03 47.93
N ILE A 40 -66.00 44.40 49.15
CA ILE A 40 -64.60 44.70 49.48
C ILE A 40 -63.65 43.53 49.13
N ASP A 41 -64.17 42.30 49.14
CA ASP A 41 -63.44 41.09 48.79
C ASP A 41 -63.02 41.07 47.31
N GLU A 42 -63.83 41.56 46.35
CA GLU A 42 -63.45 41.56 44.93
C GLU A 42 -62.28 42.51 44.64
N LEU A 43 -62.22 43.68 45.29
CA LEU A 43 -61.05 44.56 45.23
C LEU A 43 -59.81 43.90 45.86
N ARG A 44 -59.98 43.15 46.95
CA ARG A 44 -58.89 42.44 47.64
C ARG A 44 -58.37 41.25 46.82
N CYS A 45 -59.24 40.54 46.11
CA CYS A 45 -58.87 39.44 45.19
C CYS A 45 -57.95 39.91 44.06
N ASN A 46 -58.27 41.04 43.42
CA ASN A 46 -57.44 41.60 42.34
C ASN A 46 -56.03 41.98 42.82
N SER A 47 -55.92 42.53 44.03
CA SER A 47 -54.62 42.83 44.67
C SER A 47 -53.83 41.55 45.00
N SER A 48 -54.50 40.48 45.43
CA SER A 48 -53.89 39.17 45.68
C SER A 48 -53.32 38.52 44.40
N ILE A 49 -54.08 38.57 43.29
CA ILE A 49 -53.66 38.04 41.98
C ILE A 49 -52.44 38.83 41.45
N ALA A 50 -52.49 40.17 41.52
CA ALA A 50 -51.37 41.03 41.13
C ALA A 50 -50.11 40.76 41.98
N GLY A 51 -50.26 40.68 43.31
CA GLY A 51 -49.16 40.35 44.23
C GLY A 51 -48.52 38.98 43.95
N THR A 52 -49.35 37.98 43.65
CA THR A 52 -48.89 36.63 43.26
C THR A 52 -48.07 36.67 41.98
N LYS A 53 -48.55 37.40 40.96
CA LYS A 53 -47.83 37.52 39.68
C LYS A 53 -46.52 38.32 39.82
N ILE A 54 -46.50 39.37 40.63
CA ILE A 54 -45.29 40.14 40.96
C ILE A 54 -44.26 39.24 41.66
N LEU A 55 -44.69 38.38 42.59
CA LEU A 55 -43.81 37.40 43.26
C LEU A 55 -43.27 36.35 42.29
N GLU A 56 -44.09 35.81 41.41
CA GLU A 56 -43.70 34.83 40.39
C GLU A 56 -42.68 35.43 39.40
N LEU A 57 -42.97 36.63 38.87
CA LEU A 57 -42.05 37.36 37.99
C LEU A 57 -40.75 37.74 38.71
N SER A 58 -40.81 38.10 40.00
CA SER A 58 -39.62 38.38 40.81
C SER A 58 -38.76 37.13 41.03
N LYS A 59 -39.37 35.97 41.27
CA LYS A 59 -38.67 34.68 41.34
C LYS A 59 -38.02 34.33 39.99
N LYS A 60 -38.76 34.48 38.89
CA LYS A 60 -38.23 34.25 37.53
C LYS A 60 -37.10 35.21 37.18
N ASN A 61 -37.18 36.49 37.58
CA ASN A 61 -36.12 37.47 37.37
C ASN A 61 -34.85 37.11 38.16
N ARG A 62 -34.98 36.68 39.43
CA ARG A 62 -33.85 36.16 40.23
C ARG A 62 -33.22 34.92 39.60
N GLN A 63 -34.04 33.97 39.14
CA GLN A 63 -33.58 32.75 38.47
C GLN A 63 -32.81 33.06 37.18
N MET A 64 -33.37 33.88 36.28
CA MET A 64 -32.69 34.28 35.04
C MET A 64 -31.39 35.04 35.31
N ARG A 65 -31.30 35.84 36.39
CA ARG A 65 -30.04 36.48 36.80
C ARG A 65 -28.98 35.47 37.26
N ALA A 66 -29.38 34.45 38.02
CA ALA A 66 -28.47 33.38 38.44
C ALA A 66 -27.97 32.55 37.26
N GLU A 67 -28.86 32.22 36.31
CA GLU A 67 -28.51 31.51 35.07
C GLU A 67 -27.58 32.33 34.18
N LEU A 68 -27.88 33.62 33.97
CA LEU A 68 -27.04 34.55 33.19
C LEU A 68 -25.63 34.65 33.78
N GLU A 69 -25.52 34.76 35.11
CA GLU A 69 -24.22 34.82 35.79
C GLU A 69 -23.50 33.46 35.72
N GLN A 70 -24.22 32.34 35.76
CA GLN A 70 -23.64 31.02 35.53
C GLN A 70 -23.12 30.87 34.08
N PHE A 71 -23.85 31.37 33.08
CA PHE A 71 -23.43 31.37 31.68
C PHE A 71 -22.20 32.26 31.46
N LYS A 72 -22.17 33.49 32.01
CA LYS A 72 -20.97 34.35 32.00
C LYS A 72 -19.75 33.64 32.58
N ASN A 73 -19.90 32.98 33.72
CA ASN A 73 -18.81 32.23 34.35
C ASN A 73 -18.34 31.02 33.51
N ARG A 74 -19.22 30.39 32.72
CA ARG A 74 -18.81 29.35 31.75
C ARG A 74 -18.12 29.96 30.53
N MET A 75 -18.61 31.09 30.02
CA MET A 75 -18.06 31.81 28.87
C MET A 75 -16.64 32.31 29.19
N ASN A 76 -16.46 33.03 30.30
CA ASN A 76 -15.15 33.53 30.74
C ASN A 76 -14.11 32.41 30.94
N LYS A 77 -14.53 31.22 31.42
CA LYS A 77 -13.65 30.04 31.48
C LYS A 77 -13.24 29.52 30.11
N LYS A 78 -14.10 29.64 29.10
CA LYS A 78 -13.81 29.29 27.70
C LYS A 78 -12.93 30.34 27.03
N ASP A 79 -13.15 31.62 27.31
CA ASP A 79 -12.31 32.71 26.80
C ASP A 79 -10.86 32.57 27.32
N ILE A 80 -10.68 32.30 28.62
CA ILE A 80 -9.36 32.00 29.22
C ILE A 80 -8.73 30.72 28.61
N GLN A 81 -9.54 29.72 28.25
CA GLN A 81 -9.06 28.50 27.58
C GLN A 81 -8.59 28.80 26.15
N ILE A 82 -9.30 29.65 25.42
CA ILE A 82 -8.94 30.10 24.06
C ILE A 82 -7.63 30.91 24.11
N GLU A 83 -7.55 31.91 24.99
CA GLU A 83 -6.37 32.76 25.15
C GLU A 83 -5.09 31.96 25.52
N LYS A 84 -5.25 30.87 26.29
CA LYS A 84 -4.17 29.92 26.57
C LYS A 84 -3.73 29.17 25.30
N LEU A 85 -4.68 28.65 24.52
CA LEU A 85 -4.39 27.91 23.29
C LEU A 85 -3.76 28.82 22.22
N GLU A 86 -4.21 30.08 22.10
CA GLU A 86 -3.61 31.07 21.20
C GLU A 86 -2.15 31.39 21.57
N ARG A 87 -1.85 31.52 22.87
CA ARG A 87 -0.46 31.67 23.36
C ARG A 87 0.41 30.44 23.10
N GLU A 88 -0.14 29.23 23.27
CA GLU A 88 0.57 27.98 22.97
C GLU A 88 0.85 27.84 21.46
N LEU A 89 -0.12 28.18 20.61
CA LEU A 89 0.00 28.15 19.16
C LEU A 89 1.07 29.15 18.67
N LYS A 90 1.04 30.39 19.17
CA LYS A 90 2.05 31.42 18.84
C LYS A 90 3.47 31.01 19.25
N SER A 91 3.64 30.45 20.46
CA SER A 91 4.94 29.94 20.90
C SER A 91 5.44 28.76 20.07
N ASN A 92 4.53 27.95 19.51
CA ASN A 92 4.87 26.86 18.63
C ASN A 92 5.28 27.35 17.23
N GLU A 93 4.64 28.40 16.71
CA GLU A 93 4.98 29.06 15.46
C GLU A 93 6.38 29.70 15.52
N GLU A 94 6.70 30.41 16.61
CA GLU A 94 8.03 31.00 16.86
C GLU A 94 9.13 29.92 16.89
N LYS A 95 8.87 28.77 17.52
CA LYS A 95 9.80 27.61 17.51
C LYS A 95 9.97 27.01 16.11
N LEU A 96 8.91 26.96 15.30
CA LEU A 96 8.97 26.44 13.94
C LEU A 96 9.79 27.34 13.01
N GLN A 97 9.63 28.66 13.14
CA GLN A 97 10.42 29.66 12.39
C GLN A 97 11.90 29.59 12.77
N GLN A 98 12.23 29.52 14.05
CA GLN A 98 13.63 29.42 14.53
C GLN A 98 14.34 28.14 14.04
N ASN A 99 13.61 27.03 13.92
CA ASN A 99 14.14 25.78 13.34
C ASN A 99 14.33 25.88 11.81
N GLY A 100 13.49 26.66 11.13
CA GLY A 100 13.57 26.89 9.68
C GLY A 100 14.77 27.72 9.23
N GLU A 101 15.26 28.64 10.07
CA GLU A 101 16.45 29.44 9.76
C GLU A 101 17.77 28.69 9.97
N LEU A 102 17.84 27.80 10.98
CA LEU A 102 19.04 26.98 11.22
C LEU A 102 19.38 26.05 10.04
N LEU A 103 18.36 25.53 9.34
CA LEU A 103 18.53 24.65 8.18
C LEU A 103 19.04 25.37 6.91
N LYS A 104 18.88 26.69 6.80
CA LYS A 104 19.29 27.45 5.59
C LYS A 104 20.78 27.79 5.52
N LYS A 105 21.57 27.48 6.56
CA LYS A 105 22.98 27.91 6.68
C LYS A 105 23.99 26.77 6.85
N SER A 106 23.59 25.53 6.54
CA SER A 106 24.48 24.36 6.58
C SER A 106 24.87 23.91 5.17
N ASN A 107 26.17 23.76 4.92
CA ASN A 107 26.77 23.34 3.63
C ASN A 107 26.47 21.87 3.26
N ALA A 108 25.65 21.17 4.04
CA ALA A 108 25.30 19.77 3.84
C ALA A 108 24.73 19.46 2.44
N THR A 109 24.02 20.41 1.81
CA THR A 109 23.42 20.21 0.48
C THR A 109 24.48 20.10 -0.62
N GLU A 110 25.53 20.93 -0.59
CA GLU A 110 26.63 20.87 -1.55
C GLU A 110 27.54 19.66 -1.30
N GLU A 111 27.79 19.34 -0.03
CA GLU A 111 28.57 18.14 0.34
C GLU A 111 27.85 16.85 -0.08
N LEU A 112 26.52 16.77 0.12
CA LEU A 112 25.69 15.66 -0.39
C LEU A 112 25.73 15.60 -1.91
N GLN A 113 25.62 16.73 -2.61
CA GLN A 113 25.67 16.77 -4.07
C GLN A 113 27.02 16.29 -4.61
N ALA A 114 28.13 16.73 -4.01
CA ALA A 114 29.48 16.26 -4.35
C ALA A 114 29.66 14.75 -4.08
N LYS A 115 29.09 14.25 -2.97
CA LYS A 115 29.11 12.82 -2.61
C LYS A 115 28.29 11.96 -3.56
N ILE A 116 27.14 12.45 -4.04
CA ILE A 116 26.33 11.81 -5.09
C ILE A 116 27.13 11.70 -6.39
N THR A 117 27.75 12.80 -6.85
CA THR A 117 28.59 12.80 -8.07
C THR A 117 29.78 11.83 -7.94
N SER A 118 30.45 11.81 -6.78
CA SER A 118 31.55 10.86 -6.52
C SER A 118 31.09 9.39 -6.52
N MET A 119 29.90 9.10 -5.99
CA MET A 119 29.31 7.76 -6.04
C MET A 119 28.90 7.35 -7.46
N GLN A 120 28.34 8.27 -8.26
CA GLN A 120 27.99 8.02 -9.65
C GLN A 120 29.24 7.69 -10.50
N GLN A 121 30.32 8.43 -10.31
CA GLN A 121 31.61 8.16 -10.96
C GLN A 121 32.15 6.76 -10.61
N LYS A 122 32.18 6.41 -9.32
CA LYS A 122 32.61 5.07 -8.86
C LYS A 122 31.71 3.94 -9.39
N LEU A 123 30.41 4.18 -9.55
CA LEU A 123 29.47 3.24 -10.17
C LEU A 123 29.81 3.02 -11.65
N PHE A 124 30.12 4.08 -12.39
CA PHE A 124 30.51 4.00 -13.79
C PHE A 124 31.84 3.24 -13.97
N GLU A 125 32.85 3.54 -13.16
CA GLU A 125 34.13 2.82 -13.12
C GLU A 125 33.94 1.33 -12.80
N THR A 126 33.09 1.02 -11.81
CA THR A 126 32.77 -0.38 -11.43
C THR A 126 32.04 -1.11 -12.54
N ARG A 127 31.09 -0.45 -13.23
CA ARG A 127 30.38 -1.01 -14.39
C ARG A 127 31.35 -1.33 -15.52
N ASN A 128 32.25 -0.41 -15.85
CA ASN A 128 33.26 -0.61 -16.90
C ASN A 128 34.22 -1.75 -16.54
N LYS A 129 34.67 -1.83 -15.28
CA LYS A 129 35.51 -2.93 -14.79
C LYS A 129 34.79 -4.29 -14.82
N ASN A 130 33.49 -4.32 -14.55
CA ASN A 130 32.67 -5.54 -14.70
C ASN A 130 32.57 -5.96 -16.17
N THR A 131 32.34 -5.02 -17.10
CA THR A 131 32.34 -5.29 -18.55
C THR A 131 33.69 -5.82 -19.03
N GLU A 132 34.79 -5.26 -18.56
CA GLU A 132 36.14 -5.75 -18.87
C GLU A 132 36.37 -7.17 -18.33
N LEU A 133 35.99 -7.46 -17.09
CA LEU A 133 36.06 -8.81 -16.52
C LEU A 133 35.18 -9.81 -17.29
N GLN A 134 34.00 -9.42 -17.79
CA GLN A 134 33.19 -10.27 -18.67
C GLN A 134 33.88 -10.55 -20.02
N ASN A 135 34.60 -9.58 -20.58
CA ASN A 135 35.37 -9.77 -21.81
C ASN A 135 36.57 -10.70 -21.57
N GLN A 136 37.28 -10.54 -20.46
CA GLN A 136 38.36 -11.44 -20.04
C GLN A 136 37.85 -12.85 -19.77
N LEU A 137 36.68 -13.02 -19.15
CA LEU A 137 36.03 -14.32 -18.96
C LEU A 137 35.66 -14.99 -20.30
N LYS A 138 35.10 -14.23 -21.25
CA LYS A 138 34.83 -14.72 -22.62
C LYS A 138 36.13 -15.12 -23.34
N LEU A 139 37.22 -14.38 -23.15
CA LEU A 139 38.52 -14.71 -23.72
C LEU A 139 39.10 -15.99 -23.08
N ALA A 140 39.03 -16.12 -21.75
CA ALA A 140 39.42 -17.33 -21.03
C ALA A 140 38.62 -18.57 -21.49
N HIS A 141 37.30 -18.43 -21.66
CA HIS A 141 36.46 -19.49 -22.25
C HIS A 141 36.91 -19.87 -23.68
N LYS A 142 37.26 -18.89 -24.53
CA LYS A 142 37.81 -19.18 -25.88
C LYS A 142 39.14 -19.92 -25.82
N CYS A 143 40.06 -19.51 -24.93
CA CYS A 143 41.34 -20.20 -24.76
C CYS A 143 41.15 -21.64 -24.26
N LEU A 144 40.28 -21.83 -23.26
CA LEU A 144 39.91 -23.17 -22.77
C LEU A 144 39.29 -24.03 -23.89
N GLN A 145 38.41 -23.47 -24.73
CA GLN A 145 37.82 -24.18 -25.85
C GLN A 145 38.88 -24.65 -26.89
N HIS A 146 39.96 -23.89 -27.10
CA HIS A 146 41.07 -24.30 -27.98
C HIS A 146 41.90 -25.45 -27.39
N GLU A 147 42.11 -25.47 -26.07
CA GLU A 147 42.78 -26.56 -25.33
C GLU A 147 41.91 -27.83 -25.19
N ILE A 148 40.59 -27.64 -25.14
CA ILE A 148 39.60 -28.71 -25.01
C ILE A 148 39.29 -29.37 -26.36
N GLY A 149 39.36 -28.60 -27.46
CA GLY A 149 39.04 -29.01 -28.82
C GLY A 149 37.66 -28.50 -29.25
N GLU A 150 37.55 -28.09 -30.52
CA GLU A 150 36.36 -27.40 -31.06
C GLU A 150 35.05 -28.21 -30.96
N THR A 151 35.15 -29.54 -30.82
CA THR A 151 34.01 -30.47 -30.76
C THR A 151 33.44 -30.69 -29.36
N VAL A 152 34.01 -30.10 -28.29
CA VAL A 152 33.60 -30.36 -26.90
C VAL A 152 33.22 -29.05 -26.19
N ASN A 153 31.98 -28.99 -25.68
CA ASN A 153 31.44 -27.82 -24.99
C ASN A 153 31.80 -27.82 -23.50
N VAL A 154 32.38 -26.72 -23.02
CA VAL A 154 32.81 -26.51 -21.62
C VAL A 154 31.68 -26.79 -20.60
N ASN A 155 30.44 -26.41 -20.93
CA ASN A 155 29.28 -26.63 -20.05
C ASN A 155 28.96 -28.13 -19.88
N ILE A 156 29.23 -28.96 -20.89
CA ILE A 156 29.00 -30.41 -20.82
C ILE A 156 30.04 -31.07 -19.89
N LEU A 157 31.29 -30.61 -19.90
CA LEU A 157 32.32 -31.05 -18.96
C LEU A 157 31.99 -30.63 -17.52
N SER A 158 31.54 -29.39 -17.32
CA SER A 158 31.13 -28.89 -16.00
C SER A 158 29.97 -29.69 -15.40
N ASN A 159 29.01 -30.13 -16.22
CA ASN A 159 27.85 -30.91 -15.76
C ASN A 159 28.14 -32.40 -15.56
N ASN A 160 29.30 -32.92 -16.02
CA ASN A 160 29.68 -34.34 -15.94
C ASN A 160 30.99 -34.55 -15.16
N LEU A 161 31.26 -33.68 -14.19
CA LEU A 161 32.52 -33.61 -13.44
C LEU A 161 32.94 -34.94 -12.79
N ASN A 162 31.96 -35.79 -12.44
CA ASN A 162 32.17 -37.04 -11.71
C ASN A 162 32.32 -38.30 -12.61
N GLN A 163 32.30 -38.17 -13.94
CA GLN A 163 32.43 -39.31 -14.88
C GLN A 163 33.48 -39.11 -15.98
N ALA A 164 34.12 -37.93 -16.05
CA ALA A 164 35.00 -37.58 -17.16
C ALA A 164 36.45 -38.07 -16.98
N ASN A 165 36.82 -39.17 -17.66
CA ASN A 165 38.22 -39.55 -17.92
C ASN A 165 38.93 -38.61 -18.95
N TRP A 166 38.53 -37.35 -18.99
CA TRP A 166 38.91 -36.40 -20.03
C TRP A 166 40.32 -35.86 -19.79
N ARG A 167 41.12 -35.76 -20.86
CA ARG A 167 42.49 -35.22 -20.85
C ARG A 167 42.62 -34.14 -21.92
N GLY A 168 43.29 -33.03 -21.59
CA GLY A 168 43.49 -31.91 -22.50
C GLY A 168 44.30 -32.26 -23.74
N ARG A 169 44.11 -31.49 -24.82
CA ARG A 169 44.73 -31.72 -26.12
C ARG A 169 46.25 -31.85 -26.03
N ALA A 170 46.92 -30.99 -25.27
CA ALA A 170 48.36 -31.09 -25.02
C ALA A 170 48.79 -32.43 -24.42
N GLN A 171 48.03 -32.97 -23.45
CA GLN A 171 48.33 -34.25 -22.81
C GLN A 171 48.02 -35.45 -23.73
N GLN A 172 47.01 -35.35 -24.60
CA GLN A 172 46.76 -36.33 -25.66
C GLN A 172 47.90 -36.35 -26.69
N ILE A 173 48.39 -35.19 -27.11
CA ILE A 173 49.54 -35.06 -28.03
C ILE A 173 50.79 -35.68 -27.42
N LEU A 174 51.11 -35.37 -26.15
CA LEU A 174 52.27 -35.96 -25.46
C LEU A 174 52.17 -37.50 -25.37
N ALA A 175 51.00 -38.04 -25.05
CA ALA A 175 50.78 -39.49 -25.00
C ALA A 175 50.92 -40.15 -26.39
N LEU A 176 50.48 -39.48 -27.46
CA LEU A 176 50.67 -39.95 -28.84
C LEU A 176 52.13 -39.86 -29.28
N GLN A 177 52.84 -38.79 -28.95
CA GLN A 177 54.27 -38.62 -29.20
C GLN A 177 55.10 -39.70 -28.49
N GLN A 178 54.79 -39.98 -27.22
CA GLN A 178 55.45 -41.05 -26.46
C GLN A 178 55.20 -42.44 -27.08
N LYS A 179 53.97 -42.72 -27.52
CA LYS A 179 53.65 -43.96 -28.26
C LYS A 179 54.38 -44.03 -29.61
N LEU A 180 54.48 -42.92 -30.35
CA LEU A 180 55.24 -42.86 -31.61
C LEU A 180 56.73 -43.09 -31.37
N GLN A 181 57.29 -42.57 -30.28
CA GLN A 181 58.69 -42.79 -29.91
C GLN A 181 58.93 -44.26 -29.49
N GLU A 182 58.00 -44.86 -28.74
CA GLU A 182 58.05 -46.29 -28.40
C GLU A 182 57.91 -47.18 -29.65
N LEU A 183 56.97 -46.87 -30.55
CA LEU A 183 56.79 -47.58 -31.82
C LEU A 183 58.02 -47.46 -32.72
N LYS A 184 58.65 -46.28 -32.79
CA LYS A 184 59.94 -46.10 -33.49
C LYS A 184 61.04 -46.92 -32.85
N ALA A 185 61.21 -46.89 -31.53
CA ALA A 185 62.22 -47.72 -30.86
C ALA A 185 61.99 -49.24 -31.04
N ARG A 186 60.72 -49.68 -31.11
CA ARG A 186 60.34 -51.05 -31.46
C ARG A 186 60.63 -51.38 -32.94
N LEU A 187 60.46 -50.43 -33.86
CA LEU A 187 60.79 -50.61 -35.26
C LEU A 187 62.32 -50.66 -35.46
N ASP A 188 63.06 -49.73 -34.86
CA ASP A 188 64.53 -49.72 -34.86
C ASP A 188 65.08 -51.04 -34.29
N THR A 189 64.51 -51.57 -33.20
CA THR A 189 64.95 -52.88 -32.67
C THR A 189 64.51 -54.07 -33.54
N TYR A 190 63.43 -53.95 -34.31
CA TYR A 190 63.02 -54.95 -35.29
C TYR A 190 63.92 -54.94 -36.54
N GLU A 191 64.29 -53.76 -37.06
CA GLU A 191 65.20 -53.62 -38.20
C GLU A 191 66.65 -53.99 -37.84
N ASN A 192 67.14 -53.55 -36.67
CA ASN A 192 68.46 -53.99 -36.18
C ASN A 192 68.47 -55.51 -35.84
N GLY A 193 67.35 -56.06 -35.37
CA GLY A 193 67.18 -57.51 -35.15
C GLY A 193 67.00 -58.33 -36.44
N ALA A 194 66.54 -57.71 -37.53
CA ALA A 194 66.44 -58.34 -38.84
C ALA A 194 67.83 -58.54 -39.48
N CYS A 195 68.80 -57.68 -39.16
CA CYS A 195 70.19 -57.86 -39.58
C CYS A 195 70.83 -59.15 -39.02
N ASP A 196 70.44 -59.56 -37.80
CA ASP A 196 70.92 -60.77 -37.11
C ASP A 196 70.11 -62.04 -37.50
N ARG A 197 69.20 -61.92 -38.49
CA ARG A 197 68.32 -62.98 -38.97
C ARG A 197 68.37 -63.19 -40.48
N ALA A 198 69.47 -62.75 -41.12
CA ALA A 198 69.73 -62.92 -42.55
C ALA A 198 70.32 -64.29 -42.92
N ASP A 199 70.78 -65.07 -41.94
CA ASP A 199 71.21 -66.46 -42.15
C ASP A 199 70.02 -67.43 -42.15
N PHE A 200 69.22 -67.44 -43.23
CA PHE A 200 68.72 -68.65 -43.91
C PHE A 200 67.81 -68.32 -45.12
N MET A 201 68.40 -68.40 -46.32
CA MET A 201 67.76 -68.57 -47.64
C MET A 201 67.00 -67.36 -48.28
N PRO A 202 66.88 -67.29 -49.62
CA PRO A 202 67.98 -66.85 -50.47
C PRO A 202 67.66 -65.59 -51.33
N LEU A 203 68.73 -64.93 -51.75
CA LEU A 203 68.81 -63.90 -52.83
C LEU A 203 68.12 -64.35 -54.16
N PRO A 204 67.74 -63.44 -55.11
CA PRO A 204 68.57 -62.28 -55.49
C PRO A 204 67.91 -61.00 -56.09
N LEU A 205 68.83 -60.04 -56.40
CA LEU A 205 68.88 -59.12 -57.57
C LEU A 205 68.33 -57.67 -57.47
N GLY A 206 69.17 -56.73 -57.94
CA GLY A 206 68.93 -55.26 -58.02
C GLY A 206 69.93 -54.46 -57.17
N SER A 207 71.17 -54.18 -57.59
CA SER A 207 71.59 -53.16 -58.59
C SER A 207 71.03 -51.76 -58.34
N ASP A 208 71.79 -50.66 -58.35
CA ASP A 208 73.25 -50.41 -58.48
C ASP A 208 73.52 -48.89 -58.24
N LEU A 209 74.77 -48.47 -57.97
CA LEU A 209 75.33 -47.10 -58.17
C LEU A 209 74.72 -45.89 -57.38
N GLU A 210 75.38 -44.79 -56.99
CA GLU A 210 76.78 -44.28 -56.81
C GLU A 210 76.78 -43.48 -55.47
N LEU A 211 77.80 -43.28 -54.63
CA LEU A 211 79.25 -43.06 -54.73
C LEU A 211 79.73 -41.66 -55.20
N GLY A 212 79.96 -40.76 -54.24
CA GLY A 212 80.84 -39.59 -54.33
C GLY A 212 81.06 -39.01 -52.92
N SER A 213 82.19 -39.25 -52.23
CA SER A 213 83.50 -38.57 -52.38
C SER A 213 83.42 -37.04 -52.28
N THR A 214 84.20 -36.33 -51.46
CA THR A 214 85.34 -36.68 -50.57
C THR A 214 85.69 -35.50 -49.66
N HIS A 215 86.57 -35.71 -48.67
CA HIS A 215 87.36 -34.69 -47.92
C HIS A 215 86.62 -33.84 -46.85
N SER A 216 87.22 -33.47 -45.71
CA SER A 216 88.50 -33.89 -45.09
C SER A 216 88.69 -33.28 -43.68
N LEU A 217 89.25 -34.04 -42.72
CA LEU A 217 89.98 -33.56 -41.51
C LEU A 217 89.12 -32.71 -40.52
N LYS A 218 89.35 -32.55 -39.22
CA LYS A 218 90.23 -33.04 -38.12
C LYS A 218 89.36 -32.88 -36.83
N LEU A 219 89.63 -33.41 -35.64
CA LEU A 219 90.82 -34.01 -35.02
C LEU A 219 90.37 -35.11 -34.00
N THR A 220 91.16 -35.39 -32.96
CA THR A 220 90.99 -36.37 -31.87
C THR A 220 91.38 -35.71 -30.51
N PRO A 221 91.51 -36.39 -29.35
CA PRO A 221 90.61 -37.32 -28.64
C PRO A 221 90.56 -37.13 -27.08
N ARG A 222 89.59 -37.77 -26.41
CA ARG A 222 89.68 -38.56 -25.13
C ARG A 222 88.23 -38.91 -24.72
N GLY A 223 87.86 -40.11 -24.28
CA GLY A 223 88.60 -41.13 -23.52
C GLY A 223 88.00 -41.18 -22.10
N GLY A 224 87.33 -42.25 -21.63
CA GLY A 224 87.16 -43.58 -22.23
C GLY A 224 85.92 -44.37 -21.75
N LYS A 225 85.89 -45.64 -22.16
CA LYS A 225 84.81 -46.64 -22.01
C LYS A 225 84.63 -47.03 -20.52
N ALA A 226 83.40 -47.26 -20.02
CA ALA A 226 82.58 -48.49 -20.09
C ALA A 226 83.17 -49.68 -19.28
N LEU A 227 82.46 -50.76 -18.92
CA LEU A 227 81.26 -51.38 -19.49
C LEU A 227 80.66 -52.37 -18.43
N HIS A 228 79.33 -52.38 -18.23
CA HIS A 228 78.41 -53.54 -18.05
C HIS A 228 78.74 -54.66 -17.02
N SER A 229 77.88 -55.63 -16.71
CA SER A 229 76.41 -55.83 -16.61
C SER A 229 76.21 -57.36 -16.38
N PRO A 230 75.14 -57.87 -15.73
CA PRO A 230 75.13 -59.24 -15.22
C PRO A 230 74.23 -60.24 -16.00
N GLY A 231 74.48 -61.53 -15.78
CA GLY A 231 73.61 -62.68 -16.15
C GLY A 231 74.21 -63.97 -15.55
N ARG A 232 73.70 -64.68 -14.53
CA ARG A 232 72.36 -65.07 -14.02
C ARG A 232 71.99 -66.50 -14.45
N HIS A 233 71.43 -67.27 -13.50
CA HIS A 233 70.62 -68.51 -13.62
C HIS A 233 71.19 -69.86 -13.11
N SER A 234 70.38 -70.50 -12.26
CA SER A 234 70.42 -71.89 -11.76
C SER A 234 69.97 -72.90 -12.85
N SER A 235 69.92 -74.23 -12.71
CA SER A 235 69.97 -75.16 -11.56
C SER A 235 70.09 -76.64 -12.04
N SER A 236 70.39 -77.56 -11.10
CA SER A 236 69.84 -78.93 -10.97
C SER A 236 70.71 -80.19 -11.27
N VAL A 237 70.82 -81.02 -10.22
CA VAL A 237 70.79 -82.50 -10.07
C VAL A 237 71.78 -83.50 -10.74
N SER A 238 72.12 -84.50 -9.90
CA SER A 238 72.40 -85.93 -10.16
C SER A 238 73.81 -86.48 -10.48
N LEU A 239 74.34 -87.20 -9.47
CA LEU A 239 74.86 -88.60 -9.46
C LEU A 239 75.94 -89.08 -10.46
N GLY A 240 76.94 -89.79 -9.92
CA GLY A 240 77.96 -90.62 -10.62
C GLY A 240 79.38 -90.05 -10.45
N ALA A 241 80.31 -90.57 -9.63
CA ALA A 241 80.86 -91.93 -9.42
C ALA A 241 82.15 -92.20 -10.25
N GLY A 242 83.27 -92.44 -9.54
CA GLY A 242 84.57 -92.89 -10.08
C GLY A 242 85.49 -91.77 -10.63
N ASP A 243 86.83 -91.90 -10.60
CA ASP A 243 87.68 -92.84 -9.85
C ASP A 243 89.16 -92.36 -9.82
N THR A 244 89.95 -92.86 -8.85
CA THR A 244 91.43 -92.95 -8.79
C THR A 244 92.37 -91.72 -8.85
N GLY A 245 93.44 -91.79 -8.03
CA GLY A 245 94.65 -90.93 -8.05
C GLY A 245 94.69 -89.91 -6.91
N GLY A 246 95.31 -90.14 -5.74
CA GLY A 246 96.70 -90.57 -5.55
C GLY A 246 97.62 -89.33 -5.54
N ALA A 247 98.34 -88.95 -4.47
CA ALA A 247 98.58 -89.64 -3.20
C ALA A 247 98.99 -88.69 -2.05
N THR A 248 98.80 -89.15 -0.81
CA THR A 248 99.65 -88.93 0.38
C THR A 248 100.39 -87.58 0.58
N PHE A 249 99.91 -86.75 1.50
CA PHE A 249 100.79 -86.13 2.51
C PHE A 249 100.03 -85.86 3.82
N ASP A 250 100.05 -86.85 4.72
CA ASP A 250 99.43 -86.74 6.06
C ASP A 250 100.52 -86.63 7.12
N ARG A 251 100.91 -85.39 7.47
CA ARG A 251 101.70 -85.11 8.69
C ARG A 251 101.66 -83.63 9.08
N PHE A 252 101.15 -83.37 10.29
CA PHE A 252 100.99 -82.07 10.97
C PHE A 252 99.99 -81.11 10.27
N THR A 253 98.99 -80.52 10.95
CA THR A 253 98.82 -80.26 12.39
C THR A 253 97.36 -80.49 12.83
N PRO A 254 97.08 -81.26 13.90
CA PRO A 254 95.71 -81.45 14.42
C PRO A 254 94.98 -80.14 14.78
N GLY A 255 95.74 -79.09 15.14
CA GLY A 255 95.20 -77.75 15.37
C GLY A 255 94.52 -77.12 14.15
N VAL A 256 95.06 -77.32 12.94
CA VAL A 256 94.55 -76.70 11.70
C VAL A 256 93.19 -77.29 11.31
N ARG A 257 93.06 -78.62 11.35
CA ARG A 257 91.77 -79.29 11.07
C ARG A 257 90.72 -78.97 12.13
N LYS A 258 91.13 -78.82 13.40
CA LYS A 258 90.23 -78.38 14.49
C LYS A 258 89.79 -76.92 14.30
N SER A 259 90.69 -76.02 13.90
CA SER A 259 90.33 -74.62 13.59
C SER A 259 89.46 -74.50 12.34
N GLU A 260 89.68 -75.33 11.33
CA GLU A 260 88.86 -75.34 10.12
C GLU A 260 87.43 -75.82 10.41
N ILE A 261 87.25 -76.89 11.20
CA ILE A 261 85.93 -77.36 11.62
C ILE A 261 85.21 -76.30 12.48
N LEU A 262 85.92 -75.65 13.41
CA LEU A 262 85.39 -74.53 14.18
C LEU A 262 84.99 -73.34 13.30
N HIS A 263 85.78 -73.02 12.27
CA HIS A 263 85.47 -71.96 11.32
C HIS A 263 84.24 -72.31 10.47
N ARG A 264 84.15 -73.54 9.95
CA ARG A 264 82.98 -74.03 9.20
C ARG A 264 81.71 -74.02 10.05
N ALA A 265 81.77 -74.49 11.30
CA ALA A 265 80.63 -74.42 12.22
C ALA A 265 80.23 -72.97 12.55
N LYS A 266 81.19 -72.05 12.67
CA LYS A 266 80.91 -70.62 12.83
C LYS A 266 80.26 -70.02 11.58
N VAL A 267 80.73 -70.36 10.39
CA VAL A 267 80.12 -69.95 9.11
C VAL A 267 78.68 -70.47 9.01
N GLU A 268 78.45 -71.77 9.25
CA GLU A 268 77.11 -72.36 9.24
C GLU A 268 76.17 -71.71 10.28
N THR A 269 76.70 -71.30 11.44
CA THR A 269 75.94 -70.54 12.45
C THR A 269 75.57 -69.15 11.95
N MET A 270 76.53 -68.41 11.37
CA MET A 270 76.27 -67.10 10.76
C MET A 270 75.33 -67.19 9.54
N GLU A 271 75.39 -68.26 8.75
CA GLU A 271 74.46 -68.51 7.63
C GLU A 271 73.03 -68.76 8.14
N LYS A 272 72.86 -69.52 9.22
CA LYS A 272 71.56 -69.70 9.89
C LYS A 272 71.03 -68.41 10.50
N GLU A 273 71.90 -67.59 11.11
CA GLU A 273 71.54 -66.26 11.61
C GLU A 273 71.12 -65.32 10.46
N ILE A 274 71.85 -65.30 9.34
CA ILE A 274 71.50 -64.53 8.14
C ILE A 274 70.14 -64.98 7.60
N ALA A 275 69.89 -66.29 7.47
CA ALA A 275 68.61 -66.82 7.01
C ALA A 275 67.45 -66.48 7.96
N ALA A 276 67.67 -66.54 9.28
CA ALA A 276 66.69 -66.14 10.28
C ALA A 276 66.37 -64.63 10.23
N LEU A 277 67.39 -63.78 10.06
CA LEU A 277 67.22 -62.34 9.89
C LEU A 277 66.51 -61.98 8.57
N GLN A 278 66.79 -62.71 7.48
CA GLN A 278 66.06 -62.57 6.22
C GLN A 278 64.58 -62.93 6.38
N ALA A 279 64.27 -64.07 7.02
CA ALA A 279 62.90 -64.48 7.29
C ALA A 279 62.14 -63.44 8.16
N GLN A 280 62.78 -62.92 9.21
CA GLN A 280 62.20 -61.84 10.02
C GLN A 280 61.97 -60.55 9.23
N LEU A 281 62.91 -60.18 8.34
CA LEU A 281 62.78 -58.99 7.49
C LEU A 281 61.60 -59.12 6.51
N ASP A 282 61.42 -60.29 5.90
CA ASP A 282 60.31 -60.55 4.98
C ASP A 282 58.95 -60.67 5.70
N GLU A 283 58.93 -61.21 6.92
CA GLU A 283 57.73 -61.16 7.76
C GLU A 283 57.36 -59.71 8.13
N GLN A 284 58.33 -58.88 8.51
CA GLN A 284 58.11 -57.46 8.77
C GLN A 284 57.63 -56.70 7.52
N ARG A 285 58.16 -57.00 6.33
CA ARG A 285 57.68 -56.47 5.05
C ARG A 285 56.22 -56.86 4.78
N SER A 286 55.87 -58.12 5.01
CA SER A 286 54.49 -58.62 4.88
C SER A 286 53.53 -57.91 5.85
N ARG A 287 53.89 -57.80 7.14
CA ARG A 287 53.11 -57.05 8.14
C ARG A 287 52.97 -55.56 7.76
N ASN A 288 54.03 -54.93 7.23
CA ASN A 288 53.98 -53.54 6.77
C ASN A 288 53.01 -53.36 5.57
N LEU A 289 52.97 -54.33 4.64
CA LEU A 289 52.04 -54.31 3.51
C LEU A 289 50.58 -54.48 3.98
N ALA A 290 50.31 -55.41 4.90
CA ALA A 290 48.99 -55.60 5.48
C ALA A 290 48.48 -54.33 6.20
N LEU A 291 49.34 -53.66 6.96
CA LEU A 291 49.03 -52.37 7.60
C LEU A 291 48.80 -51.24 6.57
N LYS A 292 49.53 -51.22 5.45
CA LYS A 292 49.29 -50.27 4.36
C LYS A 292 47.93 -50.49 3.68
N VAL A 293 47.55 -51.73 3.41
CA VAL A 293 46.24 -52.07 2.86
C VAL A 293 45.13 -51.64 3.84
N ARG A 294 45.25 -52.00 5.12
CA ARG A 294 44.27 -51.60 6.15
C ARG A 294 44.13 -50.07 6.26
N ASN A 295 45.25 -49.33 6.29
CA ASN A 295 45.19 -47.86 6.33
C ASN A 295 44.57 -47.27 5.07
N LYS A 296 44.81 -47.86 3.88
CA LYS A 296 44.16 -47.44 2.64
C LYS A 296 42.64 -47.65 2.72
N THR A 297 42.18 -48.83 3.13
CA THR A 297 40.74 -49.12 3.29
C THR A 297 40.09 -48.19 4.31
N LEU A 298 40.72 -47.97 5.48
CA LEU A 298 40.21 -47.03 6.49
C LEU A 298 40.14 -45.59 5.98
N ASN A 299 41.11 -45.14 5.17
CA ASN A 299 41.05 -43.82 4.54
C ASN A 299 39.94 -43.74 3.48
N GLU A 300 39.74 -44.77 2.68
CA GLU A 300 38.65 -44.84 1.70
C GLU A 300 37.27 -44.80 2.39
N ASP A 301 37.10 -45.53 3.49
CA ASP A 301 35.85 -45.52 4.26
C ASP A 301 35.64 -44.19 5.01
N MET A 302 36.70 -43.60 5.58
CA MET A 302 36.66 -42.24 6.15
C MET A 302 36.22 -41.20 5.11
N LEU A 303 36.73 -41.29 3.88
CA LEU A 303 36.31 -40.41 2.78
C LEU A 303 34.83 -40.62 2.41
N LYS A 304 34.35 -41.87 2.34
CA LYS A 304 32.92 -42.17 2.11
C LYS A 304 32.03 -41.58 3.22
N TYR A 305 32.40 -41.75 4.49
CA TYR A 305 31.65 -41.18 5.61
C TYR A 305 31.67 -39.65 5.58
N LYS A 306 32.79 -39.03 5.19
CA LYS A 306 32.88 -37.57 5.02
C LYS A 306 31.97 -37.06 3.89
N MET A 307 31.96 -37.72 2.73
CA MET A 307 31.04 -37.39 1.63
C MET A 307 29.58 -37.51 2.07
N ARG A 308 29.22 -38.64 2.68
CA ARG A 308 27.85 -38.88 3.19
C ARG A 308 27.42 -37.89 4.28
N SER A 309 28.37 -37.38 5.08
CA SER A 309 28.09 -36.31 6.04
C SER A 309 27.75 -34.99 5.34
N SER A 310 28.48 -34.64 4.28
CA SER A 310 28.22 -33.44 3.45
C SER A 310 26.85 -33.52 2.78
N GLU A 311 26.51 -34.68 2.19
CA GLU A 311 25.21 -34.92 1.54
C GLU A 311 24.03 -34.77 2.52
N LEU A 312 24.19 -35.21 3.77
CA LEU A 312 23.17 -35.06 4.82
C LEU A 312 23.04 -33.62 5.33
N GLU A 313 24.14 -32.87 5.38
CA GLU A 313 24.17 -31.45 5.73
C GLU A 313 23.47 -30.61 4.65
N GLU A 314 23.80 -30.82 3.37
CA GLU A 314 23.13 -30.18 2.22
C GLU A 314 21.61 -30.48 2.18
N LEU A 315 21.21 -31.73 2.47
CA LEU A 315 19.79 -32.11 2.54
C LEU A 315 19.07 -31.46 3.72
N SER A 316 19.74 -31.33 4.87
CA SER A 316 19.22 -30.61 6.04
C SER A 316 18.98 -29.14 5.71
N ASP A 317 19.94 -28.48 5.06
CA ASP A 317 19.83 -27.09 4.63
C ASP A 317 18.71 -26.88 3.62
N CYS A 318 18.56 -27.76 2.63
CA CYS A 318 17.45 -27.71 1.67
C CYS A 318 16.08 -27.81 2.36
N ASN A 319 15.95 -28.71 3.35
CA ASN A 319 14.73 -28.87 4.14
C ASN A 319 14.46 -27.64 5.04
N GLY A 320 15.51 -27.04 5.60
CA GLY A 320 15.43 -25.78 6.35
C GLY A 320 14.95 -24.61 5.48
N VAL A 321 15.54 -24.44 4.29
CA VAL A 321 15.15 -23.40 3.31
C VAL A 321 13.70 -23.58 2.85
N ASN A 322 13.26 -24.82 2.58
CA ASN A 322 11.87 -25.10 2.23
C ASN A 322 10.90 -24.75 3.38
N SER A 323 11.24 -25.16 4.61
CA SER A 323 10.43 -24.86 5.80
C SER A 323 10.31 -23.35 6.05
N ASN A 324 11.42 -22.62 5.94
CA ASN A 324 11.45 -21.16 6.02
C ASN A 324 10.58 -20.52 4.91
N THR A 325 10.69 -21.02 3.68
CA THR A 325 9.91 -20.53 2.52
C THR A 325 8.40 -20.75 2.71
N MET A 326 7.98 -21.89 3.28
CA MET A 326 6.57 -22.12 3.61
C MET A 326 6.09 -21.24 4.76
N ASN A 327 6.89 -21.07 5.82
CA ASN A 327 6.58 -20.18 6.93
C ASN A 327 6.45 -18.72 6.47
N ASP A 328 7.31 -18.26 5.56
CA ASP A 328 7.22 -16.94 4.91
C ASP A 328 5.92 -16.75 4.14
N LYS A 329 5.50 -17.75 3.35
CA LYS A 329 4.23 -17.72 2.61
C LYS A 329 3.03 -17.66 3.56
N LEU A 330 3.05 -18.47 4.63
CA LEU A 330 2.00 -18.50 5.65
C LEU A 330 1.90 -17.15 6.39
N ASN A 331 3.04 -16.56 6.78
CA ASN A 331 3.08 -15.25 7.43
C ASN A 331 2.60 -14.12 6.49
N ARG A 332 2.96 -14.15 5.21
CA ARG A 332 2.42 -13.19 4.21
C ARG A 332 0.90 -13.32 4.08
N GLN A 333 0.38 -14.54 4.00
CA GLN A 333 -1.06 -14.78 3.93
C GLN A 333 -1.79 -14.32 5.20
N ARG A 334 -1.24 -14.61 6.38
CA ARG A 334 -1.77 -14.11 7.67
C ARG A 334 -1.84 -12.58 7.69
N ASN A 335 -0.74 -11.91 7.34
CA ASN A 335 -0.67 -10.45 7.33
C ASN A 335 -1.63 -9.82 6.29
N GLN A 336 -1.88 -10.49 5.16
CA GLN A 336 -2.90 -10.06 4.18
C GLN A 336 -4.32 -10.13 4.75
N TYR A 337 -4.68 -11.22 5.45
CA TYR A 337 -5.98 -11.31 6.11
C TYR A 337 -6.11 -10.31 7.27
N GLU A 338 -5.02 -10.06 8.01
CA GLU A 338 -4.99 -9.06 9.08
C GLU A 338 -5.19 -7.63 8.55
N SER A 339 -4.52 -7.26 7.45
CA SER A 339 -4.76 -5.98 6.74
C SER A 339 -6.22 -5.85 6.30
N ARG A 340 -6.78 -6.88 5.66
CA ARG A 340 -8.16 -6.87 5.16
C ARG A 340 -9.19 -6.80 6.29
N LEU A 341 -8.92 -7.41 7.45
CA LEU A 341 -9.77 -7.27 8.64
C LEU A 341 -9.69 -5.86 9.23
N GLU A 342 -8.52 -5.23 9.19
CA GLU A 342 -8.34 -3.86 9.69
C GLU A 342 -8.97 -2.83 8.74
N GLU A 343 -8.84 -3.00 7.42
CA GLU A 343 -9.58 -2.24 6.40
C GLU A 343 -11.09 -2.33 6.65
N MET A 344 -11.63 -3.54 6.86
CA MET A 344 -13.05 -3.76 7.14
C MET A 344 -13.51 -3.11 8.46
N ARG A 345 -12.66 -3.11 9.51
CA ARG A 345 -12.95 -2.39 10.77
C ARG A 345 -13.04 -0.88 10.54
N ASN A 346 -12.10 -0.31 9.80
CA ASN A 346 -12.08 1.10 9.46
C ASN A 346 -13.29 1.51 8.60
N ASP A 347 -13.72 0.64 7.67
CA ASP A 347 -14.95 0.83 6.89
C ASP A 347 -16.20 0.83 7.78
N VAL A 348 -16.31 -0.11 8.74
CA VAL A 348 -17.43 -0.16 9.70
C VAL A 348 -17.48 1.09 10.58
N ILE A 349 -16.32 1.59 11.04
CA ILE A 349 -16.23 2.84 11.82
C ILE A 349 -16.73 4.01 10.97
N ARG A 350 -16.19 4.20 9.76
CA ARG A 350 -16.58 5.28 8.85
C ARG A 350 -18.08 5.25 8.53
N ILE A 351 -18.64 4.08 8.20
CA ILE A 351 -20.07 3.92 7.92
C ILE A 351 -20.92 4.24 9.15
N SER A 352 -20.45 3.93 10.37
CA SER A 352 -21.15 4.33 11.60
C SER A 352 -21.14 5.85 11.79
N GLU A 353 -20.03 6.53 11.54
CA GLU A 353 -19.91 7.99 11.63
C GLU A 353 -20.76 8.72 10.58
N GLU A 354 -20.79 8.21 9.33
CA GLU A 354 -21.66 8.66 8.25
C GLU A 354 -23.15 8.46 8.59
N ARG A 355 -23.51 7.30 9.15
CA ARG A 355 -24.88 7.04 9.63
C ARG A 355 -25.28 7.98 10.76
N ASP A 356 -24.39 8.24 11.71
CA ASP A 356 -24.68 9.04 12.90
C ASP A 356 -24.67 10.56 12.59
N THR A 357 -23.97 11.00 11.54
CA THR A 357 -24.10 12.35 10.97
C THR A 357 -25.41 12.50 10.19
N ALA A 358 -25.76 11.56 9.31
CA ALA A 358 -27.02 11.57 8.58
C ALA A 358 -28.24 11.52 9.51
N LYS A 359 -28.16 10.77 10.62
CA LYS A 359 -29.19 10.74 11.67
C LYS A 359 -29.41 12.11 12.32
N ARG A 360 -28.33 12.80 12.70
CA ARG A 360 -28.40 14.16 13.27
C ARG A 360 -29.00 15.17 12.30
N GLN A 361 -28.57 15.14 11.03
CA GLN A 361 -29.17 15.99 9.98
C GLN A 361 -30.67 15.73 9.80
N LYS A 362 -31.11 14.47 9.85
CA LYS A 362 -32.53 14.11 9.81
C LYS A 362 -33.30 14.65 11.03
N GLU A 363 -32.72 14.58 12.23
CA GLU A 363 -33.31 15.11 13.46
C GLU A 363 -33.41 16.65 13.42
N GLU A 364 -32.39 17.35 12.93
CA GLU A 364 -32.39 18.79 12.71
C GLU A 364 -33.45 19.23 11.68
N LEU A 365 -33.52 18.55 10.53
CA LEU A 365 -34.56 18.80 9.51
C LEU A 365 -35.97 18.53 10.03
N SER A 366 -36.15 17.46 10.83
CA SER A 366 -37.44 17.17 11.47
C SER A 366 -37.83 18.24 12.49
N GLY A 367 -36.86 18.80 13.23
CA GLY A 367 -37.08 19.90 14.17
C GLY A 367 -37.51 21.19 13.46
N MET A 368 -36.78 21.58 12.40
CA MET A 368 -37.14 22.75 11.58
C MET A 368 -38.52 22.60 10.93
N ASN A 369 -38.87 21.41 10.44
CA ASN A 369 -40.18 21.16 9.85
C ASN A 369 -41.32 21.29 10.88
N LEU A 370 -41.13 20.79 12.10
CA LEU A 370 -42.09 20.93 13.19
C LEU A 370 -42.26 22.40 13.63
N GLU A 371 -41.18 23.18 13.62
CA GLU A 371 -41.25 24.62 13.89
C GLU A 371 -42.05 25.35 12.80
N LEU A 372 -41.77 25.08 11.51
CA LEU A 372 -42.52 25.64 10.39
C LEU A 372 -44.01 25.27 10.43
N GLU A 373 -44.34 24.02 10.75
CA GLU A 373 -45.73 23.56 10.91
C GLU A 373 -46.44 24.29 12.07
N THR A 374 -45.72 24.55 13.16
CA THR A 374 -46.22 25.33 14.31
C THR A 374 -46.44 26.80 13.93
N GLN A 375 -45.51 27.41 13.18
CA GLN A 375 -45.66 28.77 12.68
C GLN A 375 -46.84 28.90 11.70
N LEU A 376 -47.04 27.92 10.80
CA LEU A 376 -48.20 27.88 9.90
C LEU A 376 -49.51 27.84 10.69
N LYS A 377 -49.67 26.91 11.65
CA LYS A 377 -50.88 26.84 12.50
C LYS A 377 -51.16 28.15 13.25
N GLN A 378 -50.11 28.83 13.73
CA GLN A 378 -50.25 30.13 14.37
C GLN A 378 -50.70 31.23 13.38
N LYS A 379 -50.23 31.19 12.13
CA LYS A 379 -50.68 32.09 11.06
C LYS A 379 -52.13 31.81 10.68
N ASP A 380 -52.54 30.56 10.55
CA ASP A 380 -53.92 30.17 10.24
C ASP A 380 -54.89 30.66 11.32
N CYS A 381 -54.56 30.47 12.60
CA CYS A 381 -55.32 31.03 13.72
C CYS A 381 -55.42 32.57 13.66
N THR A 382 -54.33 33.25 13.27
CA THR A 382 -54.32 34.70 13.09
C THR A 382 -55.22 35.13 11.92
N ILE A 383 -55.19 34.41 10.80
CA ILE A 383 -56.06 34.64 9.64
C ILE A 383 -57.53 34.45 10.03
N GLN A 384 -57.86 33.41 10.78
CA GLN A 384 -59.22 33.14 11.24
C GLN A 384 -59.74 34.27 12.15
N ASN A 385 -58.94 34.73 13.12
CA ASN A 385 -59.30 35.87 13.98
C ASN A 385 -59.52 37.17 13.17
N LEU A 386 -58.70 37.41 12.13
CA LEU A 386 -58.88 38.55 11.23
C LEU A 386 -60.16 38.42 10.38
N GLN A 387 -60.49 37.22 9.90
CA GLN A 387 -61.75 36.97 9.17
C GLN A 387 -62.99 37.19 10.06
N GLU A 388 -62.93 36.81 11.34
CA GLU A 388 -63.99 37.09 12.31
C GLU A 388 -64.11 38.59 12.60
N MET A 389 -62.98 39.30 12.73
CA MET A 389 -62.98 40.76 12.90
C MET A 389 -63.54 41.49 11.67
N ILE A 390 -63.18 41.05 10.45
CA ILE A 390 -63.76 41.58 9.20
C ILE A 390 -65.28 41.37 9.19
N LYS A 391 -65.76 40.14 9.45
CA LYS A 391 -67.21 39.86 9.54
C LYS A 391 -67.92 40.75 10.55
N LYS A 392 -67.31 40.98 11.72
CA LYS A 392 -67.86 41.89 12.74
C LYS A 392 -67.96 43.33 12.21
N LEU A 393 -66.88 43.85 11.62
CA LEU A 393 -66.86 45.19 11.03
C LEU A 393 -67.88 45.32 9.87
N GLU A 394 -68.10 44.27 9.07
CA GLU A 394 -69.14 44.24 8.04
C GLU A 394 -70.57 44.25 8.61
N THR A 395 -70.80 43.65 9.79
CA THR A 395 -72.09 43.78 10.49
C THR A 395 -72.26 45.15 11.13
N ASP A 396 -71.22 45.67 11.79
CA ASP A 396 -71.24 46.99 12.43
C ASP A 396 -71.46 48.10 11.37
N LEU A 397 -70.77 48.01 10.22
CA LEU A 397 -70.95 48.92 9.09
C LEU A 397 -72.37 48.84 8.50
N ARG A 398 -72.97 47.65 8.41
CA ARG A 398 -74.39 47.49 7.98
C ARG A 398 -75.37 48.10 8.98
N ALA A 399 -75.09 47.99 10.28
CA ALA A 399 -75.90 48.62 11.32
C ALA A 399 -75.79 50.16 11.27
N VAL A 400 -74.57 50.69 11.16
CA VAL A 400 -74.32 52.14 11.04
C VAL A 400 -74.91 52.71 9.76
N THR A 401 -74.74 52.06 8.60
CA THR A 401 -75.30 52.55 7.33
C THR A 401 -76.84 52.48 7.32
N GLY A 402 -77.44 51.46 7.95
CA GLY A 402 -78.88 51.39 8.17
C GLY A 402 -79.40 52.49 9.10
N GLY A 403 -78.71 52.75 10.22
CA GLY A 403 -79.04 53.82 11.16
C GLY A 403 -78.86 55.21 10.55
N PHE A 404 -77.80 55.43 9.78
CA PHE A 404 -77.54 56.69 9.05
C PHE A 404 -78.64 56.97 8.02
N LEU A 405 -79.06 55.97 7.23
CA LEU A 405 -80.19 56.10 6.31
C LEU A 405 -81.52 56.40 7.02
N PHE A 406 -81.68 55.93 8.26
CA PHE A 406 -82.83 56.29 9.10
C PHE A 406 -82.74 57.74 9.58
N SER A 407 -81.62 58.17 10.17
CA SER A 407 -81.44 59.54 10.67
C SER A 407 -81.42 60.60 9.56
N CYS A 408 -80.88 60.30 8.36
CA CYS A 408 -80.99 61.16 7.18
C CYS A 408 -82.43 61.43 6.73
N ARG A 409 -83.41 60.68 7.24
CA ARG A 409 -84.84 60.90 7.00
C ARG A 409 -85.47 61.91 7.97
N GLU A 410 -84.80 62.27 9.05
CA GLU A 410 -85.29 63.13 10.14
C GLU A 410 -84.54 64.46 10.29
N PHE A 411 -83.32 64.59 9.75
CA PHE A 411 -82.48 65.79 9.92
C PHE A 411 -82.98 67.04 9.17
N ARG A 412 -82.85 68.20 9.82
CA ARG A 412 -83.02 69.53 9.20
C ARG A 412 -81.71 70.03 8.59
N LYS A 413 -81.80 71.09 7.78
CA LYS A 413 -80.66 71.66 7.04
C LYS A 413 -79.47 72.07 7.91
N GLU A 414 -79.71 72.53 9.15
CA GLU A 414 -78.64 72.96 10.05
C GLU A 414 -77.75 71.79 10.51
N GLU A 415 -78.32 70.60 10.70
CA GLU A 415 -77.63 69.43 11.30
C GLU A 415 -76.65 68.77 10.31
N PHE A 416 -76.94 68.84 9.00
CA PHE A 416 -76.03 68.39 7.95
C PHE A 416 -74.70 69.17 7.91
N VAL A 417 -74.68 70.44 8.30
CA VAL A 417 -73.46 71.27 8.29
C VAL A 417 -72.48 70.78 9.36
N GLY A 418 -72.95 70.54 10.59
CA GLY A 418 -72.11 70.02 11.67
C GLY A 418 -71.55 68.62 11.39
N ILE A 419 -72.32 67.78 10.68
CA ILE A 419 -71.85 66.45 10.24
C ILE A 419 -70.76 66.60 9.16
N LEU A 420 -70.90 67.53 8.22
CA LEU A 420 -69.88 67.79 7.19
C LEU A 420 -68.57 68.32 7.79
N ASP A 421 -68.65 69.25 8.75
CA ASP A 421 -67.46 69.77 9.45
C ASP A 421 -66.74 68.65 10.25
N ALA A 422 -67.50 67.78 10.93
CA ALA A 422 -66.93 66.62 11.64
C ALA A 422 -66.22 65.63 10.69
N LEU A 423 -66.85 65.31 9.55
CA LEU A 423 -66.27 64.43 8.53
C LEU A 423 -65.01 65.03 7.88
N GLU A 424 -64.98 66.35 7.67
CA GLU A 424 -63.80 67.05 7.15
C GLU A 424 -62.65 67.03 8.19
N VAL A 425 -62.94 67.13 9.49
CA VAL A 425 -61.94 66.94 10.55
C VAL A 425 -61.39 65.50 10.57
N GLU A 426 -62.24 64.47 10.50
CA GLU A 426 -61.80 63.07 10.46
C GLU A 426 -60.96 62.75 9.22
N LYS A 427 -61.37 63.25 8.05
CA LYS A 427 -60.59 63.17 6.80
C LYS A 427 -59.20 63.79 6.96
N ASN A 428 -59.09 64.96 7.56
CA ASN A 428 -57.80 65.63 7.80
C ASN A 428 -56.93 64.84 8.78
N GLN A 429 -57.52 64.25 9.83
CA GLN A 429 -56.82 63.37 10.76
C GLN A 429 -56.31 62.09 10.07
N MET A 430 -57.11 61.48 9.19
CA MET A 430 -56.73 60.32 8.38
C MET A 430 -55.61 60.62 7.39
N MET A 431 -55.62 61.79 6.74
CA MET A 431 -54.51 62.22 5.87
C MET A 431 -53.20 62.36 6.66
N LEU A 432 -53.24 62.92 7.88
CA LEU A 432 -52.07 63.05 8.74
C LEU A 432 -51.52 61.68 9.18
N LEU A 433 -52.41 60.73 9.49
CA LEU A 433 -52.03 59.36 9.84
C LEU A 433 -51.37 58.64 8.66
N ASN A 434 -51.94 58.74 7.45
CA ASN A 434 -51.35 58.18 6.23
C ASN A 434 -49.96 58.75 5.96
N LYS A 435 -49.80 60.07 6.02
CA LYS A 435 -48.49 60.74 5.86
C LYS A 435 -47.46 60.20 6.85
N THR A 436 -47.84 60.01 8.11
CA THR A 436 -46.96 59.45 9.15
C THR A 436 -46.58 57.98 8.88
N LEU A 437 -47.50 57.21 8.28
CA LEU A 437 -47.26 55.83 7.84
C LEU A 437 -46.30 55.77 6.65
N ASP A 438 -46.47 56.64 5.66
CA ASP A 438 -45.59 56.75 4.49
C ASP A 438 -44.16 57.16 4.89
N GLU A 439 -44.00 58.12 5.80
CA GLU A 439 -42.70 58.54 6.36
C GLU A 439 -42.00 57.36 7.08
N ARG A 440 -42.74 56.54 7.84
CA ARG A 440 -42.20 55.32 8.46
C ARG A 440 -41.83 54.24 7.44
N LEU A 441 -42.65 54.04 6.40
CA LEU A 441 -42.38 53.10 5.33
C LEU A 441 -41.12 53.48 4.54
N ALA A 442 -40.92 54.77 4.28
CA ALA A 442 -39.70 55.28 3.66
C ALA A 442 -38.46 55.03 4.53
N ALA A 443 -38.55 55.27 5.85
CA ALA A 443 -37.45 55.03 6.78
C ALA A 443 -37.07 53.54 6.90
N GLU A 444 -38.04 52.63 6.99
CA GLU A 444 -37.75 51.18 7.01
C GLU A 444 -37.24 50.67 5.66
N ARG A 445 -37.69 51.21 4.52
CA ARG A 445 -37.09 50.90 3.21
C ARG A 445 -35.60 51.24 3.19
N LEU A 446 -35.24 52.47 3.58
CA LEU A 446 -33.84 52.92 3.61
C LEU A 446 -32.96 52.05 4.53
N LYS A 447 -33.51 51.64 5.69
CA LYS A 447 -32.86 50.74 6.64
C LYS A 447 -32.71 49.32 6.10
N ASN A 448 -33.73 48.80 5.41
CA ASN A 448 -33.66 47.52 4.73
C ASN A 448 -32.59 47.53 3.63
N ASP A 449 -32.59 48.57 2.78
CA ASP A 449 -31.60 48.74 1.71
C ASP A 449 -30.18 48.74 2.29
N SER A 450 -29.92 49.53 3.34
CA SER A 450 -28.61 49.55 4.02
C SER A 450 -28.20 48.17 4.59
N SER A 451 -29.17 47.35 4.99
CA SER A 451 -28.95 45.99 5.48
C SER A 451 -28.64 45.03 4.33
N THR A 452 -29.34 45.13 3.19
CA THR A 452 -29.02 44.34 1.98
C THR A 452 -27.63 44.65 1.45
N ASP A 453 -27.22 45.90 1.52
CA ASP A 453 -25.91 46.40 1.11
C ASP A 453 -24.78 45.82 1.98
N LEU A 454 -25.02 45.69 3.29
CA LEU A 454 -24.11 45.03 4.23
C LEU A 454 -24.02 43.52 3.96
N ILE A 455 -25.15 42.86 3.70
CA ILE A 455 -25.20 41.43 3.33
C ILE A 455 -24.44 41.19 2.02
N ALA A 456 -24.58 42.06 1.01
CA ALA A 456 -23.84 41.96 -0.24
C ALA A 456 -22.33 42.07 -0.02
N LYS A 457 -21.87 43.05 0.79
CA LYS A 457 -20.46 43.19 1.19
C LYS A 457 -19.92 41.96 1.93
N GLN A 458 -20.74 41.35 2.80
CA GLN A 458 -20.39 40.11 3.50
C GLN A 458 -20.29 38.91 2.56
N LYS A 459 -21.25 38.72 1.63
CA LYS A 459 -21.18 37.67 0.59
C LYS A 459 -19.89 37.77 -0.23
N THR A 460 -19.55 38.97 -0.71
CA THR A 460 -18.30 39.21 -1.46
C THR A 460 -17.03 39.00 -0.62
N ARG A 461 -17.11 39.10 0.72
CA ARG A 461 -16.00 38.70 1.61
C ARG A 461 -15.91 37.18 1.74
N ILE A 462 -17.04 36.48 1.92
CA ILE A 462 -17.11 35.02 2.01
C ILE A 462 -16.55 34.38 0.74
N SER A 463 -17.04 34.76 -0.45
CA SER A 463 -16.55 34.21 -1.72
C SER A 463 -15.05 34.40 -1.96
N ARG A 464 -14.44 35.47 -1.42
CA ARG A 464 -12.99 35.69 -1.45
C ARG A 464 -12.24 34.77 -0.48
N MET A 465 -12.80 34.45 0.68
CA MET A 465 -12.24 33.46 1.60
C MET A 465 -12.36 32.05 1.02
N ASP A 466 -13.50 31.69 0.43
CA ASP A 466 -13.71 30.39 -0.24
C ASP A 466 -12.74 30.18 -1.40
N ALA A 467 -12.46 31.22 -2.19
CA ALA A 467 -11.44 31.17 -3.24
C ALA A 467 -10.04 30.89 -2.68
N LYS A 468 -9.68 31.53 -1.56
CA LYS A 468 -8.39 31.31 -0.87
C LYS A 468 -8.30 29.92 -0.23
N ILE A 469 -9.40 29.38 0.29
CA ILE A 469 -9.47 28.00 0.80
C ILE A 469 -9.18 27.01 -0.34
N ARG A 470 -9.86 27.14 -1.48
CA ARG A 470 -9.61 26.30 -2.66
C ARG A 470 -8.18 26.37 -3.19
N GLU A 471 -7.54 27.54 -3.09
CA GLU A 471 -6.12 27.70 -3.46
C GLU A 471 -5.18 26.95 -2.49
N LEU A 472 -5.46 27.01 -1.18
CA LEU A 472 -4.72 26.26 -0.16
C LEU A 472 -4.93 24.74 -0.25
N GLU A 473 -6.14 24.29 -0.55
CA GLU A 473 -6.47 22.88 -0.82
C GLU A 473 -5.67 22.36 -2.03
N LYS A 474 -5.63 23.14 -3.12
CA LYS A 474 -4.85 22.80 -4.31
C LYS A 474 -3.34 22.72 -4.05
N GLU A 475 -2.79 23.64 -3.25
CA GLU A 475 -1.37 23.57 -2.85
C GLU A 475 -1.10 22.35 -1.95
N LEU A 476 -2.03 22.00 -1.06
CA LEU A 476 -1.93 20.79 -0.22
C LEU A 476 -1.94 19.50 -1.07
N ASP A 477 -2.77 19.44 -2.10
CA ASP A 477 -2.78 18.32 -3.04
C ASP A 477 -1.45 18.20 -3.81
N ILE A 478 -0.92 19.31 -4.32
CA ILE A 478 0.39 19.36 -4.99
C ILE A 478 1.51 18.91 -4.05
N GLN A 479 1.49 19.34 -2.79
CA GLN A 479 2.40 18.87 -1.74
C GLN A 479 2.26 17.36 -1.49
N SER A 480 1.03 16.85 -1.45
CA SER A 480 0.75 15.42 -1.25
C SER A 480 1.29 14.58 -2.42
N ASP A 481 1.09 15.03 -3.66
CA ASP A 481 1.55 14.35 -4.86
C ASP A 481 3.07 14.44 -5.04
N ARG A 482 3.68 15.56 -4.61
CA ARG A 482 5.14 15.68 -4.51
C ARG A 482 5.70 14.66 -3.52
N LYS A 483 5.06 14.47 -2.36
CA LYS A 483 5.44 13.42 -1.38
C LYS A 483 5.25 12.02 -1.97
N LYS A 484 4.09 11.70 -2.56
CA LYS A 484 3.83 10.40 -3.22
C LYS A 484 4.80 10.12 -4.38
N ARG A 485 5.24 11.15 -5.12
CA ARG A 485 6.25 11.01 -6.18
C ARG A 485 7.63 10.68 -5.59
N THR A 486 8.08 11.42 -4.58
CA THR A 486 9.33 11.15 -3.87
C THR A 486 9.34 9.75 -3.22
N GLN A 487 8.21 9.33 -2.66
CA GLN A 487 8.04 7.99 -2.11
C GLN A 487 8.16 6.91 -3.19
N ARG A 488 7.44 7.03 -4.31
CA ARG A 488 7.56 6.09 -5.45
C ARG A 488 8.97 6.00 -6.02
N ILE A 489 9.70 7.12 -6.09
CA ILE A 489 11.13 7.13 -6.50
C ILE A 489 11.99 6.34 -5.49
N THR A 490 11.73 6.51 -4.19
CA THR A 490 12.43 5.79 -3.12
C THR A 490 12.11 4.28 -3.14
N GLU A 491 10.85 3.92 -3.34
CA GLU A 491 10.40 2.52 -3.46
C GLU A 491 10.98 1.85 -4.71
N TYR A 492 11.02 2.54 -5.85
CA TYR A 492 11.63 2.03 -7.08
C TYR A 492 13.15 1.84 -6.94
N ALA A 493 13.86 2.77 -6.30
CA ALA A 493 15.28 2.62 -5.97
C ALA A 493 15.53 1.43 -5.04
N ASN A 494 14.66 1.20 -4.05
CA ASN A 494 14.74 0.05 -3.15
C ASN A 494 14.40 -1.29 -3.84
N ALA A 495 13.49 -1.29 -4.83
CA ALA A 495 13.15 -2.47 -5.62
C ALA A 495 14.30 -2.88 -6.57
N LEU A 496 14.95 -1.89 -7.22
CA LEU A 496 16.18 -2.11 -7.99
C LEU A 496 17.33 -2.67 -7.13
N GLY A 497 17.35 -2.36 -5.83
CA GLY A 497 18.30 -2.93 -4.88
C GLY A 497 18.05 -4.39 -4.46
N ARG A 498 16.93 -5.02 -4.87
CA ARG A 498 16.52 -6.36 -4.40
C ARG A 498 16.27 -7.41 -5.50
N THR A 499 16.54 -7.09 -6.77
CA THR A 499 16.26 -8.02 -7.89
C THR A 499 17.45 -8.12 -8.85
N PRO A 500 18.03 -9.32 -9.09
CA PRO A 500 19.10 -9.49 -10.06
C PRO A 500 18.52 -9.48 -11.49
N LEU A 501 18.64 -8.36 -12.19
CA LEU A 501 18.18 -8.23 -13.58
C LEU A 501 19.21 -8.79 -14.57
N THR A 502 19.02 -10.04 -14.96
CA THR A 502 19.37 -10.50 -16.31
C THR A 502 18.17 -10.28 -17.22
N GLY A 503 18.30 -9.43 -18.23
CA GLY A 503 17.22 -9.10 -19.16
C GLY A 503 17.46 -7.79 -19.89
N SER A 504 17.88 -7.87 -21.14
CA SER A 504 17.97 -6.73 -22.04
C SER A 504 16.57 -6.23 -22.42
N ILE A 505 16.35 -4.92 -22.43
CA ILE A 505 15.54 -4.24 -23.46
C ILE A 505 16.13 -2.85 -23.68
N SER A 506 16.38 -2.55 -24.96
CA SER A 506 16.74 -1.24 -25.51
C SER A 506 15.50 -0.47 -25.94
N SER A 507 15.66 0.85 -26.12
CA SER A 507 14.67 1.77 -26.71
C SER A 507 13.50 2.17 -25.80
N PHE A 508 13.47 3.45 -25.43
CA PHE A 508 12.41 4.39 -25.80
C PHE A 508 12.87 5.81 -25.46
N SER A 509 13.13 6.62 -26.49
CA SER A 509 13.27 8.07 -26.35
C SER A 509 11.88 8.71 -26.41
N PHE A 510 11.62 9.74 -25.61
CA PHE A 510 10.47 10.61 -25.82
C PHE A 510 10.92 12.06 -25.71
N ASP A 511 10.75 12.81 -26.80
CA ASP A 511 10.93 14.25 -26.83
C ASP A 511 9.90 14.94 -25.93
N ASN A 512 10.31 16.04 -25.29
CA ASN A 512 9.37 16.96 -24.67
C ASN A 512 9.68 18.40 -25.08
N GLN A 513 9.27 18.74 -26.31
CA GLN A 513 9.13 20.14 -26.72
C GLN A 513 7.77 20.68 -26.27
N SER A 514 7.75 21.57 -25.27
CA SER A 514 6.81 22.70 -25.26
C SER A 514 7.19 23.73 -24.20
N GLN A 515 7.87 24.76 -24.69
CA GLN A 515 7.94 26.16 -24.22
C GLN A 515 7.13 26.56 -22.97
N CYS A 516 7.81 27.22 -22.02
CA CYS A 516 7.18 28.28 -21.24
C CYS A 516 6.93 29.52 -22.12
N PRO A 517 5.92 30.33 -21.80
CA PRO A 517 6.12 31.77 -21.79
C PRO A 517 5.81 32.40 -20.43
N SER A 518 6.59 33.42 -20.08
CA SER A 518 6.53 34.14 -18.81
C SER A 518 5.58 35.34 -18.86
N VAL A 519 4.98 35.65 -17.71
CA VAL A 519 4.70 37.00 -17.16
C VAL A 519 4.52 38.17 -18.16
N THR A 520 3.34 38.79 -18.16
CA THR A 520 3.22 40.26 -18.31
C THR A 520 1.91 40.78 -17.69
N SER A 521 1.80 42.10 -17.54
CA SER A 521 0.87 42.75 -16.60
C SER A 521 -0.06 43.79 -17.26
N PHE A 522 -1.16 44.10 -16.56
CA PHE A 522 -2.07 45.26 -16.68
C PHE A 522 -3.13 45.35 -17.81
N ASN A 523 -4.38 45.47 -17.33
CA ASN A 523 -5.46 46.38 -17.76
C ASN A 523 -6.03 46.37 -19.21
N SER A 524 -7.22 45.76 -19.30
CA SER A 524 -8.47 46.41 -19.78
C SER A 524 -8.53 46.99 -21.21
N VAL A 525 -8.68 46.11 -22.22
CA VAL A 525 -9.82 46.10 -23.17
C VAL A 525 -10.03 44.64 -23.60
N GLY A 526 -11.28 44.13 -23.62
CA GLY A 526 -11.59 42.84 -24.27
C GLY A 526 -12.47 41.88 -23.46
N ASP A 527 -13.76 42.18 -23.30
CA ASP A 527 -14.74 41.21 -22.76
C ASP A 527 -15.04 40.07 -23.75
N GLU A 528 -14.98 40.32 -25.08
CA GLU A 528 -15.17 39.26 -26.08
C GLU A 528 -14.09 38.16 -26.03
N SER A 529 -12.81 38.52 -25.88
CA SER A 529 -11.73 37.52 -25.82
C SER A 529 -11.87 36.60 -24.61
N LYS A 530 -12.27 37.14 -23.45
CA LYS A 530 -12.56 36.33 -22.26
C LYS A 530 -13.80 35.46 -22.43
N LEU A 531 -14.82 35.93 -23.15
CA LEU A 531 -16.01 35.14 -23.45
C LEU A 531 -15.64 33.92 -24.30
N GLU A 532 -14.84 34.12 -25.35
CA GLU A 532 -14.42 33.04 -26.25
C GLU A 532 -13.45 32.07 -25.54
N ASP A 533 -12.53 32.57 -24.71
CA ASP A 533 -11.67 31.72 -23.87
C ASP A 533 -12.47 30.86 -22.88
N MET A 534 -13.50 31.42 -22.24
CA MET A 534 -14.38 30.65 -21.34
C MET A 534 -15.27 29.66 -22.11
N LYS A 535 -15.70 30.00 -23.33
CA LYS A 535 -16.47 29.12 -24.22
C LYS A 535 -15.62 27.93 -24.68
N ASN A 536 -14.39 28.16 -25.10
CA ASN A 536 -13.44 27.10 -25.44
C ASN A 536 -13.11 26.20 -24.23
N GLN A 537 -12.97 26.77 -23.03
CA GLN A 537 -12.81 25.98 -21.80
C GLN A 537 -14.07 25.17 -21.45
N LEU A 538 -15.26 25.71 -21.68
CA LEU A 538 -16.54 25.01 -21.48
C LEU A 538 -16.72 23.86 -22.49
N GLU A 539 -16.35 24.06 -23.75
CA GLU A 539 -16.38 23.04 -24.79
C GLU A 539 -15.42 21.88 -24.47
N LEU A 540 -14.17 22.19 -24.10
CA LEU A 540 -13.19 21.18 -23.67
C LEU A 540 -13.61 20.46 -22.37
N ALA A 541 -14.30 21.15 -21.46
CA ALA A 541 -14.88 20.54 -20.26
C ALA A 541 -16.04 19.58 -20.61
N ASN A 542 -16.91 19.97 -21.56
CA ASN A 542 -18.00 19.12 -22.04
C ASN A 542 -17.47 17.88 -22.78
N GLU A 543 -16.50 18.03 -23.68
CA GLU A 543 -15.87 16.90 -24.37
C GLU A 543 -15.22 15.92 -23.37
N LYS A 544 -14.54 16.46 -22.34
CA LYS A 544 -13.98 15.64 -21.25
C LYS A 544 -15.06 14.94 -20.42
N ILE A 545 -16.21 15.58 -20.19
CA ILE A 545 -17.35 14.94 -19.52
C ILE A 545 -17.88 13.79 -20.39
N THR A 546 -18.11 14.01 -21.68
CA THR A 546 -18.55 12.97 -22.62
C THR A 546 -17.61 11.77 -22.63
N MET A 547 -16.31 11.98 -22.80
CA MET A 547 -15.31 10.91 -22.80
C MET A 547 -15.23 10.15 -21.46
N LEU A 548 -15.43 10.84 -20.33
CA LEU A 548 -15.50 10.19 -19.02
C LEU A 548 -16.80 9.38 -18.83
N THR A 549 -17.93 9.86 -19.36
CA THR A 549 -19.22 9.16 -19.36
C THR A 549 -19.16 7.90 -20.23
N GLU A 550 -18.67 7.99 -21.47
CA GLU A 550 -18.47 6.83 -22.36
C GLU A 550 -17.54 5.78 -21.72
N LYS A 551 -16.46 6.23 -21.07
CA LYS A 551 -15.54 5.33 -20.38
C LYS A 551 -16.17 4.68 -19.14
N LEU A 552 -17.02 5.41 -18.41
CA LEU A 552 -17.79 4.86 -17.29
C LEU A 552 -18.80 3.81 -17.78
N GLU A 553 -19.49 4.08 -18.89
CA GLU A 553 -20.44 3.15 -19.51
C GLU A 553 -19.74 1.87 -19.99
N TYR A 554 -18.60 1.99 -20.68
CA TYR A 554 -17.77 0.85 -21.10
C TYR A 554 -17.35 -0.03 -19.91
N ILE A 555 -16.82 0.57 -18.84
CA ILE A 555 -16.42 -0.17 -17.62
C ILE A 555 -17.64 -0.81 -16.94
N THR A 556 -18.79 -0.14 -16.97
CA THR A 556 -20.05 -0.68 -16.40
C THR A 556 -20.55 -1.89 -17.18
N GLU A 557 -20.47 -1.85 -18.52
CA GLU A 557 -20.84 -2.99 -19.37
C GLU A 557 -19.86 -4.16 -19.23
N GLU A 558 -18.55 -3.89 -19.17
CA GLU A 558 -17.54 -4.92 -18.88
C GLU A 558 -17.83 -5.63 -17.53
N LYS A 559 -18.13 -4.87 -16.48
CA LYS A 559 -18.46 -5.44 -15.16
C LYS A 559 -19.81 -6.16 -15.14
N ARG A 560 -20.77 -5.76 -15.99
CA ARG A 560 -22.04 -6.48 -16.21
C ARG A 560 -21.80 -7.82 -16.93
N ALA A 561 -20.90 -7.84 -17.91
CA ALA A 561 -20.50 -9.05 -18.62
C ALA A 561 -19.74 -10.04 -17.69
N ASP A 562 -18.79 -9.54 -16.88
CA ASP A 562 -18.09 -10.32 -15.84
C ASP A 562 -19.09 -11.01 -14.89
N ALA A 563 -20.07 -10.25 -14.39
CA ALA A 563 -21.08 -10.76 -13.46
C ALA A 563 -21.95 -11.86 -14.10
N LYS A 564 -22.35 -11.68 -15.37
CA LYS A 564 -23.13 -12.67 -16.12
C LYS A 564 -22.33 -13.94 -16.40
N PHE A 565 -21.05 -13.82 -16.74
CA PHE A 565 -20.15 -14.97 -16.92
C PHE A 565 -19.93 -15.74 -15.61
N PHE A 566 -19.85 -15.04 -14.48
CA PHE A 566 -19.77 -15.67 -13.17
C PHE A 566 -21.06 -16.43 -12.80
N GLU A 567 -22.23 -15.85 -13.09
CA GLU A 567 -23.53 -16.50 -12.91
C GLU A 567 -23.66 -17.77 -13.77
N GLU A 568 -23.28 -17.71 -15.04
CA GLU A 568 -23.25 -18.87 -15.94
C GLU A 568 -22.28 -19.96 -15.43
N THR A 569 -21.09 -19.57 -14.95
CA THR A 569 -20.11 -20.50 -14.37
C THR A 569 -20.65 -21.19 -13.11
N MET A 570 -21.35 -20.46 -12.23
CA MET A 570 -22.02 -21.05 -11.08
C MET A 570 -23.16 -21.98 -11.48
N LEU A 571 -23.97 -21.61 -12.48
CA LEU A 571 -25.08 -22.43 -12.97
C LEU A 571 -24.56 -23.74 -13.59
N ASN A 572 -23.51 -23.68 -14.40
CA ASN A 572 -22.86 -24.86 -14.97
C ASN A 572 -22.26 -25.75 -13.86
N SER A 573 -21.57 -25.16 -12.88
CA SER A 573 -21.06 -25.90 -11.71
C SER A 573 -22.18 -26.60 -10.92
N LYS A 574 -23.32 -25.91 -10.71
CA LYS A 574 -24.51 -26.47 -10.07
C LYS A 574 -25.08 -27.64 -10.87
N ASN A 575 -25.16 -27.53 -12.20
CA ASN A 575 -25.65 -28.60 -13.07
C ASN A 575 -24.72 -29.83 -13.02
N ILE A 576 -23.40 -29.64 -13.11
CA ILE A 576 -22.41 -30.73 -12.97
C ILE A 576 -22.56 -31.45 -11.62
N ILE A 577 -22.76 -30.70 -10.52
CA ILE A 577 -23.01 -31.27 -9.19
C ILE A 577 -24.32 -32.06 -9.16
N LEU A 578 -25.40 -31.53 -9.73
CA LEU A 578 -26.69 -32.23 -9.82
C LEU A 578 -26.59 -33.51 -10.66
N ASP A 579 -25.96 -33.47 -11.82
CA ASP A 579 -25.74 -34.64 -12.69
C ASP A 579 -24.86 -35.68 -12.01
N THR A 580 -23.85 -35.25 -11.25
CA THR A 580 -23.01 -36.16 -10.44
C THR A 580 -23.84 -36.85 -9.34
N ILE A 581 -24.73 -36.12 -8.66
CA ILE A 581 -25.63 -36.66 -7.63
C ILE A 581 -26.70 -37.59 -8.23
N LEU A 582 -27.22 -37.28 -9.42
CA LEU A 582 -28.18 -38.12 -10.13
C LEU A 582 -27.52 -39.40 -10.65
N GLY A 583 -26.38 -39.29 -11.33
CA GLY A 583 -25.61 -40.44 -11.84
C GLY A 583 -25.15 -41.39 -10.73
N SER A 584 -24.75 -40.85 -9.57
CA SER A 584 -24.41 -41.67 -8.39
C SER A 584 -25.62 -42.27 -7.66
N ARG A 585 -26.84 -41.81 -7.94
CA ARG A 585 -28.08 -42.49 -7.53
C ARG A 585 -28.47 -43.59 -8.53
N SER A 586 -28.27 -43.36 -9.83
CA SER A 586 -28.50 -44.36 -10.88
C SER A 586 -27.57 -45.57 -10.78
N SER A 587 -26.33 -45.40 -10.30
CA SER A 587 -25.38 -46.51 -10.12
C SER A 587 -25.65 -47.40 -8.89
N VAL A 588 -26.52 -46.96 -7.97
CA VAL A 588 -26.91 -47.72 -6.77
C VAL A 588 -28.12 -48.64 -7.04
N SER A 589 -28.72 -48.58 -8.23
CA SER A 589 -29.91 -49.37 -8.60
C SER A 589 -29.66 -50.44 -9.68
N GLN A 590 -28.59 -51.24 -9.53
CA GLN A 590 -28.52 -52.59 -10.13
C GLN A 590 -28.59 -53.69 -9.04
N PRO A 591 -29.70 -54.47 -8.99
CA PRO A 591 -29.83 -55.59 -8.06
C PRO A 591 -29.27 -56.89 -8.64
N THR A 592 -28.41 -57.57 -7.89
CA THR A 592 -27.95 -58.94 -8.17
C THR A 592 -28.95 -59.97 -7.65
N ILE A 593 -29.78 -60.56 -8.52
CA ILE A 593 -30.64 -61.70 -8.16
C ILE A 593 -30.54 -62.82 -9.22
N ASN A 594 -30.14 -64.01 -8.76
CA ASN A 594 -30.22 -65.26 -9.51
C ASN A 594 -31.63 -65.86 -9.41
N LYS A 595 -32.29 -66.25 -10.52
CA LYS A 595 -32.69 -67.65 -10.81
C LYS A 595 -33.64 -67.83 -12.02
N SER A 596 -33.35 -68.89 -12.78
CA SER A 596 -34.21 -69.86 -13.50
C SER A 596 -35.65 -69.55 -13.93
N GLU A 597 -35.90 -69.84 -15.22
CA GLU A 597 -37.10 -70.47 -15.83
C GLU A 597 -38.47 -69.76 -15.74
N GLY A 598 -39.10 -69.57 -16.90
CA GLY A 598 -40.51 -69.16 -17.02
C GLY A 598 -40.82 -68.44 -18.33
N GLN A 599 -41.25 -69.18 -19.36
CA GLN A 599 -42.02 -68.60 -20.47
C GLN A 599 -43.44 -68.27 -19.96
N LEU A 600 -44.02 -67.13 -20.37
CA LEU A 600 -45.29 -67.05 -21.13
C LEU A 600 -45.85 -65.61 -21.20
N GLU A 601 -46.22 -65.24 -22.43
CA GLU A 601 -47.34 -64.38 -22.87
C GLU A 601 -47.52 -62.88 -22.48
N LEU A 602 -48.12 -62.20 -23.46
CA LEU A 602 -48.68 -60.84 -23.55
C LEU A 602 -50.04 -60.74 -22.78
N PRO A 603 -50.84 -59.63 -22.81
CA PRO A 603 -50.66 -58.31 -23.46
C PRO A 603 -51.00 -57.05 -22.61
N VAL A 604 -50.65 -55.88 -23.18
CA VAL A 604 -51.41 -54.60 -23.25
C VAL A 604 -52.59 -54.35 -22.28
N ILE A 605 -52.51 -53.25 -21.49
CA ILE A 605 -53.65 -52.37 -21.17
C ILE A 605 -53.19 -50.88 -21.26
N ASN A 606 -54.12 -50.02 -21.69
CA ASN A 606 -53.96 -48.60 -22.03
C ASN A 606 -54.10 -47.61 -20.83
N ASP A 607 -53.62 -46.38 -21.08
CA ASP A 607 -54.10 -45.06 -20.62
C ASP A 607 -54.27 -44.72 -19.11
N ALA A 608 -53.45 -43.76 -18.65
CA ALA A 608 -53.89 -42.52 -17.98
C ALA A 608 -52.79 -41.44 -18.06
#